data_AF-A0AA41S603-F1
#
_entry.id   AF-A0AA41S603-F1
#
_cell.length_a   1.000
_cell.length_b   1.000
_cell.length_c   1.000
_cell.angle_alpha   90.00
_cell.angle_beta   90.00
_cell.angle_gamma   90.00
#
_symmetry.space_group_name_H-M   'P 1'
#
loop_
_entity.id
_entity.type
_entity.pdbx_description
1 polymer ?
#
loop_
_entity_poly.entity_id
_entity_poly.type
_entity_poly.pdbx_seq_one_letter_code
_entity_poly.pdbx_strand_id
1 'polypeptide(L)'
;MDDAVMLFNTKLKALLWELNSNLAGSKFVYADIYHIALDLINNYQSYGFENNDSACCRGLGTYGGLGLCRPSSEVCSDRTKYIFWDLGLPSEAVKLLVSNRLLDSDSKDIYPMNIRQLYNS
;
A
#
# COMPACT_ATOMS: atom_id res chain seq x y z
N MET A 1 -12.95 10.50 5.61
CA MET A 1 -11.85 10.32 4.64
C MET A 1 -12.05 9.02 3.88
N ASP A 2 -12.39 7.96 4.60
CA ASP A 2 -12.66 6.61 4.07
C ASP A 2 -13.76 6.59 3.00
N ASP A 3 -14.88 7.31 3.19
CA ASP A 3 -15.99 7.32 2.20
C ASP A 3 -15.56 7.84 0.82
N ALA A 4 -14.69 8.86 0.77
CA ALA A 4 -14.21 9.42 -0.49
C ALA A 4 -13.28 8.44 -1.22
N VAL A 5 -12.42 7.74 -0.47
CA VAL A 5 -11.53 6.70 -0.99
C VAL A 5 -12.35 5.51 -1.50
N MET A 6 -13.33 5.05 -0.74
CA MET A 6 -14.22 3.96 -1.13
C MET A 6 -15.01 4.29 -2.40
N LEU A 7 -15.54 5.51 -2.50
CA LEU A 7 -16.25 5.98 -3.70
C LEU A 7 -15.32 6.03 -4.92
N PHE A 8 -14.11 6.56 -4.76
CA PHE A 8 -13.11 6.61 -5.83
C PHE A 8 -12.75 5.21 -6.30
N ASN A 9 -12.40 4.30 -5.38
CA ASN A 9 -12.00 2.93 -5.69
C ASN A 9 -13.11 2.15 -6.40
N THR A 10 -14.38 2.34 -5.97
CA THR A 10 -15.54 1.73 -6.62
C THR A 10 -15.69 2.19 -8.07
N LYS A 11 -15.61 3.50 -8.31
CA LYS A 11 -15.71 4.08 -9.65
C LYS A 11 -14.52 3.71 -10.55
N LEU A 12 -13.32 3.68 -9.98
CA LEU A 12 -12.11 3.27 -10.70
C LEU A 12 -12.23 1.82 -11.17
N LYS A 13 -12.64 0.90 -10.29
CA LYS A 13 -12.83 -0.51 -10.66
C LYS A 13 -13.86 -0.70 -11.77
N ALA A 14 -14.97 0.05 -11.74
CA ALA A 14 -15.97 0.04 -12.80
C ALA A 14 -15.40 0.55 -14.13
N LEU A 15 -14.67 1.67 -14.11
CA LEU A 15 -14.01 2.22 -15.30
C LEU A 15 -13.00 1.24 -15.92
N LEU A 16 -12.19 0.57 -15.10
CA LEU A 16 -11.23 -0.42 -15.60
C LEU A 16 -11.92 -1.63 -16.23
N TRP A 17 -13.10 -2.02 -15.74
CA TRP A 17 -13.91 -3.06 -16.38
C TRP A 17 -14.44 -2.63 -17.75
N GLU A 18 -14.93 -1.39 -17.87
CA GLU A 18 -15.35 -0.82 -19.15
C GLU A 18 -14.17 -0.72 -20.14
N LEU A 19 -13.00 -0.29 -19.69
CA LEU A 19 -11.81 -0.18 -20.56
C LEU A 19 -11.35 -1.56 -21.06
N ASN A 20 -11.34 -2.58 -20.20
CA ASN A 20 -11.02 -3.96 -20.62
C ASN A 20 -12.04 -4.53 -21.63
N SER A 21 -13.29 -4.07 -21.58
CA SER A 21 -14.34 -4.52 -22.51
C SER A 21 -14.28 -3.83 -23.87
N ASN A 22 -13.79 -2.57 -23.91
CA ASN A 22 -13.89 -1.72 -25.10
C ASN A 22 -12.55 -1.45 -25.81
N LEU A 23 -11.41 -1.64 -25.14
CA LEU A 23 -10.08 -1.37 -25.71
C LEU A 23 -9.33 -2.66 -26.04
N ALA A 24 -9.64 -3.22 -27.21
CA ALA A 24 -8.97 -4.41 -27.72
C ALA A 24 -7.44 -4.21 -27.79
N GLY A 25 -6.68 -5.21 -27.33
CA GLY A 25 -5.23 -5.17 -27.28
C GLY A 25 -4.64 -4.45 -26.06
N SER A 26 -5.46 -3.85 -25.20
CA SER A 26 -5.04 -3.28 -23.91
C SER A 26 -5.51 -4.16 -22.75
N LYS A 27 -4.76 -4.15 -21.65
CA LYS A 27 -5.11 -4.85 -20.41
C LYS A 27 -4.94 -3.92 -19.23
N PHE A 28 -6.01 -3.77 -18.46
CA PHE A 28 -6.02 -2.93 -17.27
C PHE A 28 -6.23 -3.81 -16.03
N VAL A 29 -5.41 -3.58 -15.01
CA VAL A 29 -5.51 -4.25 -13.71
C VAL A 29 -5.79 -3.24 -12.60
N TYR A 30 -6.63 -3.60 -11.66
CA TYR A 30 -6.94 -2.82 -10.47
C TYR A 30 -6.16 -3.39 -9.29
N ALA A 31 -5.25 -2.61 -8.71
CA ALA A 31 -4.56 -2.94 -7.47
C ALA A 31 -5.31 -2.31 -6.28
N ASP A 32 -5.84 -3.14 -5.38
CA ASP A 32 -6.59 -2.70 -4.20
C ASP A 32 -5.66 -2.35 -3.04
N ILE A 33 -4.91 -1.26 -3.22
CA ILE A 33 -3.97 -0.76 -2.20
C ILE A 33 -4.67 -0.43 -0.88
N TYR A 34 -5.94 -0.01 -0.94
CA TYR A 34 -6.73 0.29 0.25
C TYR A 34 -7.00 -0.98 1.06
N HIS A 35 -7.41 -2.07 0.42
CA HIS A 35 -7.57 -3.37 1.07
C HIS A 35 -6.25 -3.86 1.70
N ILE A 36 -5.14 -3.81 0.94
CA ILE A 36 -3.82 -4.24 1.42
C ILE A 36 -3.38 -3.41 2.62
N ALA A 37 -3.55 -2.09 2.58
CA ALA A 37 -3.17 -1.19 3.67
C ALA A 37 -3.99 -1.43 4.95
N LEU A 38 -5.31 -1.60 4.82
CA LEU A 38 -6.16 -1.92 5.97
C LEU A 38 -5.81 -3.26 6.62
N ASP A 39 -5.57 -4.29 5.80
CA ASP A 39 -5.14 -5.59 6.27
C ASP A 39 -3.80 -5.51 7.02
N LEU A 40 -2.83 -4.78 6.47
CA LEU A 40 -1.55 -4.52 7.12
C LEU A 40 -1.69 -3.77 8.44
N ILE A 41 -2.47 -2.69 8.49
CA ILE A 41 -2.63 -1.88 9.70
C ILE A 41 -3.34 -2.67 10.80
N ASN A 42 -4.37 -3.44 10.45
CA ASN A 42 -5.16 -4.20 11.42
C ASN A 42 -4.44 -5.47 11.90
N ASN A 43 -3.59 -6.07 11.06
CA ASN A 43 -2.92 -7.33 11.35
C ASN A 43 -1.38 -7.20 11.44
N TYR A 44 -0.84 -5.99 11.65
CA TYR A 44 0.59 -5.68 11.53
C TYR A 44 1.54 -6.65 12.26
N GLN A 45 1.13 -7.15 13.44
CA GLN A 45 1.90 -8.11 14.23
C GLN A 45 2.08 -9.46 13.53
N SER A 46 1.09 -9.93 12.76
CA SER A 46 1.19 -11.19 12.01
C SER A 46 2.20 -11.11 10.87
N TYR A 47 2.47 -9.89 10.38
CA TYR A 47 3.50 -9.59 9.40
C TYR A 47 4.87 -9.30 10.03
N GLY A 48 5.00 -9.35 11.35
CA GLY A 48 6.26 -9.13 12.08
C GLY A 48 6.57 -7.67 12.40
N PHE A 49 5.64 -6.74 12.15
CA PHE A 49 5.75 -5.34 12.58
C PHE A 49 5.38 -5.20 14.07
N GLU A 50 5.96 -4.20 14.72
CA GLU A 50 5.73 -3.88 16.14
C GLU A 50 5.08 -2.50 16.33
N ASN A 51 5.17 -1.61 15.33
CA ASN A 51 4.58 -0.28 15.39
C ASN A 51 3.81 0.08 14.11
N ASN A 52 2.53 0.44 14.28
CA ASN A 52 1.62 0.85 13.22
C ASN A 52 1.05 2.26 13.40
N ASP A 53 1.50 3.03 14.39
CA ASP A 53 0.89 4.31 14.76
C ASP A 53 1.88 5.48 14.80
N SER A 54 3.19 5.21 14.69
CA SER A 54 4.25 6.22 14.69
C SER A 54 5.25 6.04 13.54
N ALA A 55 5.90 7.13 13.17
CA ALA A 55 6.93 7.15 12.15
C ALA A 55 8.27 6.65 12.70
N CYS A 56 8.96 5.76 11.97
CA CYS A 56 10.31 5.31 12.32
C CYS A 56 11.32 6.46 12.27
N CYS A 57 11.29 7.30 11.23
CA CYS A 57 12.04 8.54 11.19
C CYS A 57 11.13 9.68 11.69
N ARG A 58 11.34 10.09 12.94
CA ARG A 58 10.46 11.06 13.59
C ARG A 58 10.64 12.46 12.99
N GLY A 59 9.57 12.93 12.36
CA GLY A 59 9.38 14.31 11.93
C GLY A 59 8.59 15.13 12.95
N LEU A 60 7.69 15.98 12.45
CA LEU A 60 6.82 16.80 13.29
C LEU A 60 5.60 16.00 13.79
N GLY A 61 4.97 16.51 14.86
CA GLY A 61 3.75 15.95 15.44
C GLY A 61 4.00 14.84 16.47
N THR A 62 2.97 14.53 17.27
CA THR A 62 3.05 13.58 18.40
C THR A 62 3.53 12.20 18.00
N TYR A 63 3.17 11.73 16.80
CA TYR A 63 3.55 10.43 16.26
C TYR A 63 4.70 10.50 15.24
N GLY A 64 5.32 11.67 15.06
CA GLY A 64 6.42 11.89 14.13
C GLY A 64 6.05 11.87 12.64
N GLY A 65 4.76 11.71 12.31
CA GLY A 65 4.27 11.55 10.93
C GLY A 65 3.87 12.83 10.19
N LEU A 66 4.13 14.03 10.72
CA LEU A 66 3.75 15.31 10.08
C LEU A 66 4.95 16.07 9.48
N GLY A 67 6.16 15.51 9.53
CA GLY A 67 7.34 16.11 8.91
C GLY A 67 8.15 15.11 8.11
N LEU A 68 8.90 15.62 7.13
CA LEU A 68 9.92 14.88 6.42
C LEU A 68 11.03 14.43 7.36
N CYS A 69 11.62 13.27 7.09
CA CYS A 69 12.83 12.81 7.72
C CYS A 69 13.98 13.80 7.43
N ARG A 70 14.68 14.27 8.47
CA ARG A 70 15.81 15.20 8.37
C ARG A 70 17.06 14.59 9.01
N PRO A 71 18.27 15.11 8.71
CA PRO A 71 19.49 14.62 9.37
C PRO A 71 19.46 14.73 10.90
N SER A 72 18.67 15.63 11.46
CA SER A 72 18.48 15.81 12.90
C SER A 72 17.33 14.98 13.49
N SER A 73 16.61 14.21 12.67
CA SER A 73 15.49 13.39 13.13
C SER A 73 15.98 12.20 13.94
N GLU A 74 15.23 11.84 14.97
CA GLU A 74 15.39 10.55 15.65
C GLU A 74 14.90 9.44 14.72
N VAL A 75 15.74 8.42 14.51
CA VAL A 75 15.41 7.27 13.66
C VAL A 75 15.33 6.02 14.54
N CYS A 76 14.28 5.22 14.35
CA CYS A 76 14.09 3.97 15.06
C CYS A 76 15.27 3.01 14.82
N SER A 77 15.54 2.14 15.81
CA SER A 77 16.66 1.19 15.76
C SER A 77 16.47 0.10 14.70
N ASP A 78 15.24 -0.39 14.52
CA ASP A 78 14.90 -1.41 13.53
C ASP A 78 13.77 -0.93 12.61
N ARG A 79 14.15 -0.58 11.38
CA ARG A 79 13.25 -0.05 10.34
C ARG A 79 12.26 -1.10 9.83
N THR A 80 12.55 -2.38 10.04
CA THR A 80 11.69 -3.48 9.59
C THR A 80 10.47 -3.67 10.48
N LYS A 81 10.45 -3.04 11.67
CA LYS A 81 9.40 -3.17 12.67
C LYS A 81 8.31 -2.11 12.60
N TYR A 82 8.46 -1.13 11.70
CA TYR A 82 7.53 0.01 11.57
C TYR A 82 6.77 -0.04 10.25
N ILE A 83 5.46 0.21 10.31
CA ILE A 83 4.66 0.43 9.10
C ILE A 83 5.06 1.73 8.41
N PHE A 84 5.26 2.81 9.17
CA PHE A 84 5.48 4.15 8.63
C PHE A 84 6.94 4.59 8.75
N TRP A 85 7.46 5.23 7.70
CA TRP A 85 8.80 5.82 7.70
C TRP A 85 8.78 7.27 8.18
N ASP A 86 8.17 8.18 7.42
CA ASP A 86 7.97 9.61 7.70
C ASP A 86 6.71 10.11 6.97
N LEU A 87 6.18 11.28 7.29
CA LEU A 87 5.01 11.86 6.59
C LEU A 87 3.76 10.95 6.39
N GLY A 88 3.61 9.89 7.20
CA GLY A 88 2.59 8.86 6.95
C GLY A 88 2.85 7.98 5.72
N LEU A 89 4.04 8.07 5.11
CA LEU A 89 4.51 7.20 4.04
C LEU A 89 4.93 5.84 4.61
N PRO A 90 4.70 4.75 3.86
CA PRO A 90 5.10 3.42 4.27
C PRO A 90 6.62 3.26 4.34
N SER A 91 7.08 2.37 5.22
CA SER A 91 8.47 1.92 5.30
C SER A 91 8.87 1.10 4.07
N GLU A 92 10.18 0.92 3.88
CA GLU A 92 10.69 0.01 2.83
C GLU A 92 10.16 -1.42 3.01
N ALA A 93 10.08 -1.91 4.25
CA ALA A 93 9.54 -3.22 4.56
C ALA A 93 8.09 -3.38 4.10
N VAL A 94 7.25 -2.35 4.34
CA VAL A 94 5.87 -2.33 3.83
C VAL A 94 5.84 -2.29 2.30
N LYS A 95 6.67 -1.46 1.65
CA LYS A 95 6.72 -1.39 0.18
C LYS A 95 7.08 -2.73 -0.44
N LEU A 96 8.09 -3.42 0.11
CA LEU A 96 8.49 -4.76 -0.35
C LEU A 96 7.36 -5.78 -0.19
N LEU A 97 6.66 -5.77 0.95
CA LEU A 97 5.52 -6.65 1.19
C LEU A 97 4.39 -6.38 0.19
N VAL A 98 4.00 -5.11 0.00
CA VAL A 98 2.97 -4.71 -0.96
C VAL A 98 3.37 -5.12 -2.38
N SER A 99 4.62 -4.89 -2.79
CA SER A 99 5.12 -5.33 -4.10
C SER A 99 5.00 -6.83 -4.29
N ASN A 100 5.36 -7.64 -3.29
CA ASN A 100 5.21 -9.09 -3.37
C ASN A 100 3.75 -9.53 -3.50
N ARG A 101 2.83 -8.89 -2.77
CA ARG A 101 1.38 -9.13 -2.92
C ARG A 101 0.93 -8.85 -4.36
N LEU A 102 1.27 -7.70 -4.92
CA LEU A 102 0.86 -7.36 -6.29
C LEU A 102 1.49 -8.23 -7.37
N LEU A 103 2.69 -8.78 -7.12
CA LEU A 103 3.38 -9.67 -8.05
C LEU A 103 2.76 -11.06 -8.09
N ASP A 104 2.44 -11.63 -6.92
CA ASP A 104 2.23 -13.07 -6.76
C ASP A 104 0.89 -13.46 -6.12
N SER A 105 0.10 -12.52 -5.58
CA SER A 105 -1.17 -12.86 -4.93
C SER A 105 -2.23 -13.36 -5.91
N ASP A 106 -3.23 -14.03 -5.36
CA ASP A 106 -4.50 -14.28 -6.03
C ASP A 106 -5.28 -12.98 -6.26
N SER A 107 -6.44 -13.09 -6.91
CA SER A 107 -7.27 -11.98 -7.39
C SER A 107 -7.93 -11.10 -6.31
N LYS A 108 -7.51 -11.21 -5.04
CA LYS A 108 -8.04 -10.43 -3.91
C LYS A 108 -7.40 -9.04 -3.82
N ASP A 109 -6.09 -8.96 -4.03
CA ASP A 109 -5.32 -7.71 -3.91
C ASP A 109 -5.16 -6.98 -5.24
N ILE A 110 -5.25 -7.73 -6.34
CA ILE A 110 -5.12 -7.21 -7.69
C ILE A 110 -6.04 -8.00 -8.63
N TYR A 111 -6.80 -7.31 -9.46
CA TYR A 111 -7.83 -7.92 -10.30
C TYR A 111 -7.75 -7.43 -11.75
N PRO A 112 -7.99 -8.28 -12.78
CA PRO A 112 -8.34 -9.70 -12.69
C PRO A 112 -7.16 -10.66 -12.51
N MET A 113 -5.93 -10.15 -12.58
CA MET A 113 -4.71 -10.96 -12.54
C MET A 113 -3.58 -10.18 -11.87
N ASN A 114 -2.58 -10.89 -11.35
CA ASN A 114 -1.40 -10.26 -10.76
C ASN A 114 -0.41 -9.76 -11.81
N ILE A 115 0.61 -9.00 -11.38
CA ILE A 115 1.57 -8.37 -12.30
C ILE A 115 2.35 -9.43 -13.09
N ARG A 116 2.70 -10.58 -12.50
CA ARG A 116 3.38 -11.65 -13.24
C ARG A 116 2.48 -12.26 -14.31
N GLN A 117 1.21 -12.47 -14.02
CA GLN A 117 0.23 -12.94 -15.00
C GLN A 117 0.04 -11.90 -16.11
N LEU A 118 -0.09 -10.62 -15.77
CA LEU A 118 -0.22 -9.52 -16.74
C LEU A 118 0.97 -9.47 -17.69
N TYR A 119 2.19 -9.57 -17.16
CA TYR A 119 3.42 -9.57 -17.96
C TYR A 119 3.47 -10.73 -18.97
N ASN A 120 2.95 -11.90 -18.59
CA ASN A 120 2.97 -13.10 -19.43
C ASN A 120 1.74 -13.26 -20.34
N SER A 121 0.84 -12.26 -20.36
CA SER A 121 -0.48 -12.40 -20.98
C SER A 121 -0.56 -11.92 -22.42
#